data_AF-A0A6M0RP89-F1
#
_entry.id   AF-A0A6M0RP89-F1
#
_cell.length_a   1.000
_cell.length_b   1.000
_cell.length_c   1.000
_cell.angle_alpha   90.00
_cell.angle_beta   90.00
_cell.angle_gamma   90.00
#
_symmetry.space_group_name_H-M   'P 1'
#
loop_
_entity.id
_entity.type
_entity.pdbx_description
1 polymer ?
#
loop_
_entity_poly.entity_id
_entity_poly.type
_entity_poly.pdbx_seq_one_letter_code
_entity_poly.pdbx_strand_id
1 'polypeptide(L)'
;MPDSNNKPDQLNSPNIEFAKTYYEHQYNRVSKLEEQGLTITNVVISFSVVAFTFGFNANQILTTVTGIVLPLTMIVINIFAITYLISSGDWIETHRSRGKRILKLFAEDIYQLDREVFKERKIRFFGRRRTQILIHTVLIGIAMVPILIYLKA
;
A
#
# COMPACT_ATOMS: atom_id res chain seq x y z
N MET A 1 49.05 26.74 -12.47
CA MET A 1 47.92 25.87 -12.84
C MET A 1 46.85 26.08 -11.79
N PRO A 2 45.72 26.73 -12.12
CA PRO A 2 44.63 26.89 -11.16
C PRO A 2 43.94 25.54 -10.96
N ASP A 3 43.71 25.19 -9.71
CA ASP A 3 43.04 23.97 -9.25
C ASP A 3 41.61 23.90 -9.79
N SER A 4 41.29 22.91 -10.61
CA SER A 4 39.98 22.73 -11.26
C SER A 4 38.92 22.11 -10.32
N ASN A 5 39.07 22.28 -9.01
CA ASN A 5 38.25 21.63 -7.99
C ASN A 5 37.32 22.57 -7.21
N ASN A 6 37.04 23.77 -7.74
CA ASN A 6 35.87 24.52 -7.29
C ASN A 6 34.65 24.04 -8.07
N LYS A 7 33.97 23.00 -7.58
CA LYS A 7 32.53 22.84 -7.86
C LYS A 7 31.87 24.07 -7.22
N PRO A 8 31.34 25.01 -8.00
CA PRO A 8 30.78 26.24 -7.44
C PRO A 8 29.65 25.90 -6.47
N ASP A 9 29.44 26.76 -5.48
CA ASP A 9 28.36 26.83 -4.48
C ASP A 9 26.93 26.84 -5.08
N GLN A 10 26.64 25.98 -6.05
CA GLN A 10 25.34 25.86 -6.71
C GLN A 10 24.34 25.07 -5.88
N LEU A 11 24.77 24.42 -4.79
CA LEU A 11 23.90 23.64 -3.90
C LEU A 11 22.82 24.50 -3.20
N ASN A 12 23.03 25.82 -3.14
CA ASN A 12 22.10 26.80 -2.55
C ASN A 12 21.40 27.66 -3.61
N SER A 13 21.21 27.15 -4.84
CA SER A 13 20.34 27.85 -5.79
C SER A 13 18.86 27.69 -5.36
N PRO A 14 18.02 28.73 -5.45
CA PRO A 14 16.59 28.66 -5.12
C PRO A 14 15.84 27.50 -5.80
N ASN A 15 16.35 27.04 -6.95
CA ASN A 15 15.82 25.92 -7.72
C ASN A 15 16.03 24.55 -7.03
N ILE A 16 17.14 24.35 -6.33
CA ILE A 16 17.43 23.10 -5.60
C ILE A 16 16.59 23.04 -4.33
N GLU A 17 16.46 24.15 -3.61
CA GLU A 17 15.59 24.23 -2.43
C GLU A 17 14.13 23.93 -2.82
N PHE A 18 13.63 24.54 -3.90
CA PHE A 18 12.31 24.24 -4.45
C PHE A 18 12.16 22.75 -4.80
N ALA A 19 13.13 22.16 -5.50
CA ALA A 19 13.09 20.75 -5.89
C ALA A 19 13.08 19.81 -4.68
N LYS A 20 13.88 20.12 -3.65
CA LYS A 20 13.92 19.40 -2.38
C LYS A 20 12.58 19.46 -1.66
N THR A 21 12.05 20.67 -1.44
CA THR A 21 10.74 20.85 -0.78
C THR A 21 9.62 20.15 -1.54
N TYR A 22 9.60 20.25 -2.87
CA TYR A 22 8.62 19.56 -3.69
C TYR A 22 8.73 18.04 -3.56
N TYR A 23 9.94 17.50 -3.61
CA TYR A 23 10.20 16.08 -3.46
C TYR A 23 9.78 15.55 -2.08
N GLU A 24 10.13 16.27 -1.00
CA GLU A 24 9.70 15.98 0.37
C GLU A 24 8.17 15.94 0.48
N HIS A 25 7.46 16.88 -0.15
CA HIS A 25 6.01 16.85 -0.19
C HIS A 25 5.45 15.62 -0.91
N GLN A 26 6.05 15.18 -2.01
CA GLN A 26 5.61 13.95 -2.69
C GLN A 26 5.87 12.73 -1.81
N TYR A 27 7.03 12.65 -1.15
CA TYR A 27 7.37 11.56 -0.24
C TYR A 27 6.39 11.50 0.94
N ASN A 28 6.07 12.65 1.55
CA ASN A 28 5.10 12.74 2.63
C ASN A 28 3.69 12.27 2.20
N ARG A 29 3.26 12.61 0.98
CA ARG A 29 1.99 12.12 0.42
C ARG A 29 1.99 10.61 0.23
N VAL A 30 3.09 10.06 -0.30
CA VAL A 30 3.26 8.61 -0.44
C VAL A 30 3.21 7.92 0.93
N SER A 31 3.95 8.44 1.92
CA SER A 31 3.96 7.88 3.28
C SER A 31 2.55 7.87 3.90
N LYS A 32 1.77 8.93 3.73
CA LYS A 32 0.38 8.99 4.23
C LYS A 32 -0.54 7.97 3.55
N LEU A 33 -0.46 7.82 2.23
CA LEU A 33 -1.25 6.81 1.51
C LEU A 33 -0.89 5.39 1.95
N GLU A 34 0.41 5.15 2.17
CA GLU A 34 0.93 3.89 2.66
C GLU A 34 0.44 3.56 4.09
N GLU A 35 0.43 4.56 4.98
CA GLU A 35 -0.10 4.46 6.34
C GLU A 35 -1.61 4.19 6.33
N GLN A 36 -2.38 4.92 5.51
CA GLN A 36 -3.81 4.68 5.35
C GLN A 36 -4.11 3.25 4.87
N GLY A 37 -3.33 2.74 3.91
CA GLY A 37 -3.44 1.36 3.45
C GLY A 37 -3.21 0.34 4.56
N LEU A 38 -2.24 0.59 5.46
CA LEU A 38 -2.01 -0.22 6.65
C LEU A 38 -3.17 -0.15 7.64
N THR A 39 -3.69 1.04 7.92
CA THR A 39 -4.83 1.24 8.82
C THR A 39 -6.06 0.51 8.32
N ILE A 40 -6.40 0.64 7.04
CA ILE A 40 -7.56 -0.05 6.44
C ILE A 40 -7.38 -1.57 6.52
N THR A 41 -6.19 -2.07 6.20
CA THR A 41 -5.88 -3.50 6.33
C THR A 41 -6.13 -3.98 7.76
N ASN A 42 -5.58 -3.28 8.76
CA ASN A 42 -5.73 -3.65 10.17
C ASN A 42 -7.19 -3.61 10.62
N VAL A 43 -7.94 -2.57 10.27
CA VAL A 43 -9.37 -2.44 10.59
C VAL A 43 -10.17 -3.60 10.02
N VAL A 44 -9.98 -3.91 8.73
CA VAL A 44 -10.70 -5.00 8.07
C VAL A 44 -10.32 -6.36 8.65
N ILE A 45 -9.05 -6.61 8.96
CA ILE A 45 -8.62 -7.84 9.62
C ILE A 45 -9.24 -7.95 11.02
N SER A 46 -9.23 -6.87 11.82
CA SER A 46 -9.83 -6.88 13.15
C SER A 46 -11.32 -7.18 13.10
N PHE A 47 -12.08 -6.52 12.22
CA PHE A 47 -13.49 -6.85 12.02
C PHE A 47 -13.67 -8.28 11.52
N SER A 48 -12.77 -8.77 10.67
CA SER A 48 -12.83 -10.14 10.18
C SER A 48 -12.66 -11.15 11.30
N VAL A 49 -11.67 -10.97 12.17
CA VAL A 49 -11.44 -11.82 13.33
C VAL A 49 -12.64 -11.79 14.27
N VAL A 50 -13.16 -10.60 14.59
CA VAL A 50 -14.35 -10.45 15.44
C VAL A 50 -15.56 -11.17 14.82
N ALA A 51 -15.82 -10.97 13.53
CA ALA A 51 -16.90 -11.64 12.82
C ALA A 51 -16.73 -13.17 12.85
N PHE A 52 -15.51 -13.69 12.68
CA PHE A 52 -15.28 -15.13 12.74
C PHE A 52 -15.42 -15.71 14.15
N THR A 53 -14.85 -15.03 15.16
CA THR A 53 -14.87 -15.47 16.55
C THR A 53 -16.30 -15.52 17.10
N PHE A 54 -17.11 -14.49 16.83
CA PHE A 54 -18.47 -14.42 17.39
C PHE A 54 -19.53 -14.99 16.47
N GLY A 55 -19.33 -14.94 15.15
CA GLY A 55 -20.31 -15.39 14.16
C GLY A 55 -20.30 -16.90 13.89
N PHE A 56 -19.22 -17.60 14.19
CA PHE A 56 -19.08 -19.05 13.94
C PHE A 56 -18.67 -19.84 15.20
N ASN A 57 -19.22 -19.45 16.36
CA ASN A 57 -19.02 -20.23 17.57
C ASN A 57 -19.55 -21.66 17.36
N ALA A 58 -18.73 -22.68 17.70
CA ALA A 58 -18.93 -24.09 17.34
C ALA A 58 -20.27 -24.70 17.79
N ASN A 59 -20.95 -24.07 18.75
CA ASN A 59 -22.23 -24.55 19.30
C ASN A 59 -23.47 -23.92 18.64
N GLN A 60 -23.31 -23.03 17.66
CA GLN A 60 -24.43 -22.40 16.95
C GLN A 60 -24.77 -23.12 15.65
N ILE A 61 -26.05 -23.44 15.47
CA ILE A 61 -26.58 -23.91 14.19
C ILE A 61 -26.36 -22.81 13.15
N LEU A 62 -25.86 -23.18 11.96
CA LEU A 62 -25.73 -22.27 10.83
C LEU A 62 -27.10 -21.70 10.45
N THR A 63 -27.31 -20.42 10.74
CA THR A 63 -28.51 -19.68 10.35
C THR A 63 -28.27 -19.03 8.99
N THR A 64 -29.32 -18.53 8.33
CA THR A 64 -29.16 -17.72 7.12
C THR A 64 -28.24 -16.51 7.36
N VAL A 65 -28.29 -15.92 8.56
CA VAL A 65 -27.45 -14.78 8.93
C VAL A 65 -25.97 -15.17 9.02
N THR A 66 -25.65 -16.21 9.79
CA THR A 66 -24.25 -16.64 9.99
C THR A 66 -23.69 -17.41 8.80
N GLY A 67 -24.51 -18.20 8.09
CA GLY A 67 -24.10 -19.01 6.94
C GLY A 67 -24.00 -18.27 5.63
N ILE A 68 -24.78 -17.20 5.41
CA ILE A 68 -24.78 -16.45 4.14
C ILE A 68 -24.46 -14.97 4.36
N VAL A 69 -25.27 -14.25 5.15
CA VAL A 69 -25.22 -12.78 5.20
C VAL A 69 -23.89 -12.26 5.74
N LEU A 70 -23.43 -12.80 6.85
CA LEU A 70 -22.16 -12.41 7.49
C LEU A 70 -20.95 -12.69 6.58
N PRO A 71 -20.74 -13.92 6.06
CA PRO A 71 -19.63 -14.19 5.15
C PRO A 71 -19.72 -13.40 3.84
N LEU A 72 -20.92 -13.14 3.30
CA LEU A 72 -21.07 -12.29 2.12
C LEU A 72 -20.63 -10.85 2.38
N THR A 73 -21.03 -10.28 3.52
CA THR A 73 -20.60 -8.94 3.96
C THR A 73 -19.08 -8.86 4.09
N MET A 74 -18.48 -9.91 4.66
CA MET A 74 -17.03 -10.05 4.81
C MET A 74 -16.30 -10.07 3.46
N ILE A 75 -16.83 -10.82 2.49
CA ILE A 75 -16.27 -10.87 1.12
C ILE A 75 -16.29 -9.47 0.51
N VAL A 76 -17.43 -8.77 0.60
CA VAL A 76 -17.59 -7.41 0.06
C VAL A 76 -16.57 -6.45 0.68
N ILE A 77 -16.43 -6.43 2.01
CA ILE A 77 -15.48 -5.55 2.71
C ILE A 77 -14.03 -5.84 2.27
N ASN A 78 -13.66 -7.12 2.13
CA ASN A 78 -12.31 -7.48 1.69
C ASN A 78 -12.06 -7.11 0.22
N ILE A 79 -13.06 -7.20 -0.65
CA ILE A 79 -12.97 -6.70 -2.03
C ILE A 79 -12.72 -5.20 -2.02
N PHE A 80 -13.48 -4.44 -1.23
CA PHE A 80 -13.26 -2.99 -1.09
C PHE A 80 -11.84 -2.66 -0.61
N ALA A 81 -11.32 -3.40 0.36
CA ALA A 81 -9.95 -3.23 0.84
C ALA A 81 -8.91 -3.48 -0.27
N ILE A 82 -9.07 -4.57 -1.04
CA ILE A 82 -8.20 -4.88 -2.18
C ILE A 82 -8.25 -3.76 -3.22
N THR A 83 -9.44 -3.32 -3.62
CA THR A 83 -9.61 -2.24 -4.61
C THR A 83 -8.97 -0.95 -4.13
N TYR A 84 -9.13 -0.60 -2.85
CA TYR A 84 -8.47 0.56 -2.26
C TYR A 84 -6.93 0.44 -2.30
N LEU A 85 -6.38 -0.72 -1.95
CA LEU A 85 -4.93 -0.96 -1.98
C LEU A 85 -4.34 -0.90 -3.40
N ILE A 86 -5.09 -1.35 -4.41
CA ILE A 86 -4.70 -1.23 -5.81
C ILE A 86 -4.69 0.24 -6.22
N SER A 87 -5.81 0.95 -6.02
CA SER A 87 -5.97 2.36 -6.41
C SER A 87 -4.94 3.27 -5.72
N SER A 88 -4.77 3.14 -4.40
CA SER A 88 -3.73 3.88 -3.66
C SER A 88 -2.33 3.56 -4.16
N GLY A 89 -2.08 2.33 -4.57
CA GLY A 89 -0.85 1.90 -5.21
C GLY A 89 -0.53 2.65 -6.51
N ASP A 90 -1.54 2.88 -7.36
CA ASP A 90 -1.39 3.61 -8.62
C ASP A 90 -1.15 5.10 -8.38
N TRP A 91 -1.81 5.67 -7.36
CA TRP A 91 -1.56 7.04 -6.89
C TRP A 91 -0.15 7.22 -6.34
N ILE A 92 0.34 6.27 -5.55
CA ILE A 92 1.72 6.28 -5.02
C ILE A 92 2.73 6.29 -6.16
N GLU A 93 2.55 5.43 -7.17
CA GLU A 93 3.46 5.37 -8.31
C GLU A 93 3.43 6.67 -9.13
N THR A 94 2.25 7.28 -9.27
CA THR A 94 2.09 8.59 -9.91
C THR A 94 2.85 9.68 -9.16
N HIS A 95 2.71 9.76 -7.83
CA HIS A 95 3.42 10.74 -7.00
C HIS A 95 4.93 10.54 -7.02
N ARG A 96 5.39 9.28 -6.96
CA ARG A 96 6.81 8.93 -7.07
C ARG A 96 7.37 9.33 -8.43
N SER A 97 6.67 9.03 -9.53
CA SER A 97 7.08 9.40 -10.88
C SER A 97 7.18 10.92 -11.05
N ARG A 98 6.20 11.68 -10.53
CA ARG A 98 6.25 13.15 -10.51
C ARG A 98 7.44 13.68 -9.73
N GLY A 99 7.71 13.14 -8.54
CA GLY A 99 8.87 13.51 -7.73
C GLY A 99 10.20 13.24 -8.46
N LYS A 100 10.35 12.06 -9.06
CA LYS A 100 11.53 11.69 -9.85
C LYS A 100 11.73 12.60 -11.06
N ARG A 101 10.66 12.98 -11.76
CA ARG A 101 10.73 13.90 -12.89
C ARG A 101 11.21 15.29 -12.47
N ILE A 102 10.75 15.80 -11.33
CA ILE A 102 11.22 17.10 -10.81
C ILE A 102 12.67 17.02 -10.36
N LEU A 103 13.09 15.96 -9.65
CA LEU A 103 14.50 15.76 -9.30
C LEU A 103 15.39 15.75 -10.55
N LYS A 104 14.99 15.02 -11.60
CA LYS A 104 15.73 14.98 -12.87
C LYS A 104 15.88 16.37 -13.53
N LEU A 105 14.86 17.22 -13.43
CA LEU A 105 14.87 18.54 -14.08
C LEU A 105 15.68 19.59 -13.32
N PHE A 106 15.73 19.50 -11.99
CA PHE A 106 16.27 20.57 -11.13
C PHE A 106 17.47 20.15 -10.27
N ALA A 107 17.72 18.84 -10.11
CA ALA A 107 18.78 18.30 -9.26
C ALA A 107 19.24 16.91 -9.77
N GLU A 108 19.83 16.86 -10.97
CA GLU A 108 20.22 15.60 -11.65
C GLU A 108 21.16 14.72 -10.82
N ASP A 109 22.11 15.32 -10.08
CA ASP A 109 23.04 14.58 -9.21
C ASP A 109 22.29 13.76 -8.14
N ILE A 110 21.24 14.34 -7.54
CA ILE A 110 20.39 13.68 -6.54
C ILE A 110 19.55 12.58 -7.21
N TYR A 111 19.06 12.84 -8.42
CA TYR A 111 18.31 11.85 -9.20
C TYR A 111 19.17 10.62 -9.53
N GLN A 112 20.44 10.80 -9.88
CA GLN A 112 21.36 9.69 -10.14
C GLN A 112 21.61 8.86 -8.87
N LEU A 113 21.83 9.52 -7.73
CA LEU A 113 21.97 8.85 -6.44
C LEU A 113 20.72 8.02 -6.09
N ASP A 114 19.52 8.58 -6.24
CA ASP A 114 18.26 7.86 -5.99
C ASP A 114 18.17 6.59 -6.88
N ARG A 115 18.53 6.72 -8.16
CA ARG A 115 18.50 5.62 -9.12
C ARG A 115 19.48 4.50 -8.76
N GLU A 116 20.67 4.83 -8.27
CA GLU A 116 21.69 3.86 -7.86
C GLU A 116 21.23 3.09 -6.61
N VAL A 117 20.74 3.79 -5.60
CA VAL A 117 20.23 3.18 -4.36
C VAL A 117 19.03 2.25 -4.64
N PHE A 118 18.14 2.61 -5.56
CA PHE A 118 16.99 1.78 -5.90
C PHE A 118 17.33 0.54 -6.76
N LYS A 119 18.43 0.56 -7.52
CA LYS A 119 18.87 -0.59 -8.33
C LYS A 119 19.23 -1.81 -7.49
N GLU A 120 19.76 -1.61 -6.28
CA GLU A 120 20.19 -2.70 -5.40
C GLU A 120 19.02 -3.41 -4.71
N ARG A 121 17.84 -2.77 -4.63
CA ARG A 121 16.67 -3.29 -3.88
C ARG A 121 15.79 -4.26 -4.70
N LYS A 122 16.33 -4.88 -5.77
CA LYS A 122 15.56 -5.43 -6.91
C LYS A 122 14.81 -6.73 -6.67
N ILE A 123 14.86 -7.37 -5.50
CA ILE A 123 14.22 -8.68 -5.28
C ILE A 123 13.45 -8.69 -3.95
N ARG A 124 12.26 -8.09 -3.93
CA ARG A 124 11.24 -8.40 -2.91
C ARG A 124 10.00 -8.91 -3.62
N PHE A 125 9.93 -10.23 -3.81
CA PHE A 125 8.71 -10.91 -4.25
C PHE A 125 7.51 -10.54 -3.36
N PHE A 126 7.78 -10.36 -2.06
CA PHE A 126 6.83 -9.92 -1.02
C PHE A 126 6.94 -8.43 -0.72
N GLY A 127 6.48 -7.58 -1.66
CA GLY A 127 6.22 -6.17 -1.35
C GLY A 127 5.01 -6.03 -0.43
N ARG A 128 5.03 -5.05 0.49
CA ARG A 128 3.96 -4.84 1.50
C ARG A 128 2.55 -4.86 0.90
N ARG A 129 2.32 -4.13 -0.20
CA ARG A 129 1.04 -4.09 -0.92
C ARG A 129 0.58 -5.48 -1.38
N ARG A 130 1.50 -6.29 -1.92
CA ARG A 130 1.18 -7.66 -2.37
C ARG A 130 0.81 -8.55 -1.20
N THR A 131 1.52 -8.44 -0.08
CA THR A 131 1.20 -9.18 1.15
C THR A 131 -0.19 -8.79 1.69
N GLN A 132 -0.53 -7.50 1.70
CA GLN A 132 -1.85 -7.03 2.13
C GLN A 132 -2.97 -7.55 1.22
N ILE A 133 -2.80 -7.46 -0.11
CA ILE A 133 -3.77 -8.01 -1.08
C ILE A 133 -3.92 -9.53 -0.88
N LEU A 134 -2.82 -10.25 -0.69
CA LEU A 134 -2.84 -11.69 -0.44
C LEU A 134 -3.63 -12.02 0.83
N ILE A 135 -3.43 -11.28 1.93
CA ILE A 135 -4.17 -11.48 3.18
C ILE A 135 -5.68 -11.33 2.95
N HIS A 136 -6.12 -10.25 2.29
CA HIS A 136 -7.54 -10.05 1.99
C HIS A 136 -8.10 -11.14 1.07
N THR A 137 -7.30 -11.62 0.11
CA THR A 137 -7.69 -12.71 -0.79
C THR A 137 -7.89 -14.02 0.00
N VAL A 138 -7.01 -14.31 0.95
CA VAL A 138 -7.15 -15.46 1.86
C VAL A 138 -8.39 -15.31 2.73
N LEU A 139 -8.67 -14.12 3.28
CA LEU A 139 -9.88 -13.87 4.07
C LEU A 139 -11.17 -14.09 3.27
N ILE A 140 -11.19 -13.70 1.98
CA ILE A 140 -12.30 -14.02 1.07
C ILE A 140 -12.46 -15.54 0.95
N GLY A 141 -11.36 -16.27 0.72
CA GLY A 141 -11.38 -17.73 0.62
C GLY A 141 -11.93 -18.40 1.89
N ILE A 142 -11.53 -17.92 3.06
CA ILE A 142 -12.04 -18.41 4.35
C ILE A 142 -13.53 -18.07 4.50
N ALA A 143 -13.96 -16.86 4.13
CA ALA A 143 -15.36 -16.44 4.20
C ALA A 143 -16.28 -17.23 3.26
N MET A 144 -15.76 -17.87 2.21
CA MET A 144 -16.55 -18.75 1.35
C MET A 144 -16.92 -20.08 2.01
N VAL A 145 -16.13 -20.56 2.98
CA VAL A 145 -16.32 -21.90 3.60
C VAL A 145 -17.72 -22.05 4.23
N PRO A 146 -18.21 -21.13 5.07
CA PRO A 146 -19.53 -21.28 5.68
C PRO A 146 -20.68 -21.24 4.67
N ILE A 147 -20.54 -20.47 3.59
CA ILE A 147 -21.53 -20.43 2.50
C ILE A 147 -21.60 -21.80 1.82
N LEU A 148 -20.45 -22.40 1.51
CA LEU A 148 -20.39 -23.72 0.90
C LEU A 148 -20.95 -24.82 1.80
N ILE A 149 -20.74 -24.73 3.12
CA ILE A 149 -21.32 -25.67 4.09
C ILE A 149 -22.83 -25.48 4.15
N TYR A 150 -23.32 -24.24 4.25
CA TYR A 150 -24.75 -23.93 4.33
C TYR A 150 -25.53 -24.42 3.11
N LEU A 151 -24.97 -24.26 1.91
CA LEU A 151 -25.63 -24.69 0.66
C LEU A 151 -25.65 -26.22 0.48
N LYS A 152 -24.83 -26.97 1.22
CA LYS A 152 -24.79 -28.44 1.18
C LYS A 152 -25.61 -29.10 2.29
N ALA A 153 -25.94 -28.35 3.34
CA ALA A 153 -26.76 -28.78 4.47
C ALA A 153 -28.25 -28.72 4.09
#